data_AF-A0AB38HQZ0-F1
#
_entry.id   AF-A0AB38HQZ0-F1
#
_cell.length_a   1.000
_cell.length_b   1.000
_cell.length_c   1.000
_cell.angle_alpha   90.00
_cell.angle_beta   90.00
_cell.angle_gamma   90.00
#
_symmetry.space_group_name_H-M   'P 1'
#
loop_
_entity.id
_entity.type
_entity.pdbx_description
1 polymer ?
#
loop_
_entity_poly.entity_id
_entity_poly.type
_entity_poly.pdbx_seq_one_letter_code
_entity_poly.pdbx_strand_id
1 'polypeptide(L)'
;MNMRRIATMTTAHATYGVGLKAAMRFGGAFAKGAALRDTIIILKLPPQADEIGYEIAAKLVVKNTTRLEGFRVLRADVTRKGLLDTERLDVALDLGGPLIVLWPFALRIPAYLVAAADRIVEVRPVRPFHLVAAVKQVEGRTLGIDEAARLLEYPLASAFASMRAGRPMEIILNRLDASLLGSDPPPSGPRLEELEGYGDARDWGLALADDIRGWQRNEIRWSEVDRGILLSGPPGSGKTLFASALARTCGIEIVATSVSRWQSAGHLGDMLRAMRMSFQEAAAKRPCVLFLDELDSIGDRAAFRGDHVHYSTQVVNGLLELVDGHDRLEGVVLVGASNFPERIDAALLRAGRLDRHVVIPLPGAEARRSLCRRFISNDMSESDVDTIVQATPGFSGADFERVGREVRRRARRDGTEVTVGLALSVLPPALKIEGERRRTVAVHEAGHAIVGIHLKIGRLDSLVVARDVRGSGVAAGFANFVLDSDVERDRQTFLSQIAMLLGGRLAEEVILGSAYEGSGGEGSDIHKATDLATLMEVQFGMGEALGYFRAITSADLDDLRRRIPAVRERVEMVLLKQWKRARAIVEEYAEIIELVASQLSARGRIEGAEVERLMPTKRQGASR
;
A
#
# COMPACT_ATOMS: atom_id res chain seq x y z
N MET A 1 -26.50 -0.90 -35.44
CA MET A 1 -27.87 -1.37 -35.17
C MET A 1 -28.69 -0.18 -34.70
N ASN A 2 -29.45 0.43 -35.61
CA ASN A 2 -30.27 1.62 -35.36
C ASN A 2 -31.45 1.25 -34.45
N MET A 3 -31.48 1.76 -33.22
CA MET A 3 -32.60 1.57 -32.30
C MET A 3 -33.23 2.92 -31.94
N ARG A 4 -34.17 3.39 -32.77
CA ARG A 4 -35.25 4.28 -32.31
C ARG A 4 -36.14 3.48 -31.34
N ARG A 5 -35.73 3.35 -30.08
CA ARG A 5 -36.66 3.00 -28.99
C ARG A 5 -37.18 4.31 -28.42
N ILE A 6 -38.46 4.58 -28.66
CA ILE A 6 -39.21 5.60 -27.94
C ILE A 6 -39.10 5.22 -26.45
N ALA A 7 -38.47 6.07 -25.64
CA ALA A 7 -38.27 5.82 -24.21
C ALA A 7 -39.63 5.69 -23.51
N THR A 8 -39.96 4.49 -23.06
CA THR A 8 -41.08 4.26 -22.14
C THR A 8 -40.79 5.02 -20.84
N MET A 9 -41.75 5.81 -20.35
CA MET A 9 -41.58 6.58 -19.11
C MET A 9 -41.45 5.61 -17.93
N THR A 10 -40.27 5.55 -17.31
CA THR A 10 -40.00 4.74 -16.13
C THR A 10 -40.25 5.54 -14.86
N THR A 11 -40.39 4.86 -13.72
CA THR A 11 -40.51 5.52 -12.40
C THR A 11 -39.31 6.45 -12.12
N ALA A 12 -38.10 6.07 -12.55
CA ALA A 12 -36.91 6.93 -12.48
C ALA A 12 -37.07 8.22 -13.28
N HIS A 13 -37.40 8.12 -14.59
CA HIS A 13 -37.58 9.29 -15.45
C HIS A 13 -38.71 10.20 -14.96
N ALA A 14 -39.82 9.62 -14.49
CA ALA A 14 -40.93 10.39 -13.92
C ALA A 14 -40.51 11.11 -12.63
N THR A 15 -39.73 10.46 -11.76
CA THR A 15 -39.23 11.05 -10.51
C THR A 15 -38.32 12.25 -10.78
N TYR A 16 -37.36 12.11 -11.69
CA TYR A 16 -36.52 13.22 -12.13
C TYR A 16 -37.35 14.32 -12.79
N GLY A 17 -38.35 13.94 -13.60
CA GLY A 17 -39.25 14.86 -14.28
C GLY A 17 -40.05 15.76 -13.34
N VAL A 18 -40.53 15.23 -12.20
CA VAL A 18 -41.23 16.04 -11.18
C VAL A 18 -40.30 17.11 -10.60
N GLY A 19 -39.06 16.74 -10.26
CA GLY A 19 -38.05 17.68 -9.76
C GLY A 19 -37.67 18.73 -10.79
N LEU A 20 -37.44 18.31 -12.04
CA LEU A 20 -37.13 19.19 -13.17
C LEU A 20 -38.27 20.17 -13.46
N LYS A 21 -39.53 19.74 -13.39
CA LYS A 21 -40.69 20.61 -13.63
C LYS A 21 -40.77 21.76 -12.62
N ALA A 22 -40.38 21.51 -11.37
CA ALA A 22 -40.26 22.57 -10.37
C ALA A 22 -39.13 23.55 -10.73
N ALA A 23 -37.94 23.03 -11.07
CA ALA A 23 -36.80 23.87 -11.46
C ALA A 23 -37.07 24.70 -12.73
N MET A 24 -37.68 24.10 -13.77
CA MET A 24 -38.10 24.78 -14.99
C MET A 24 -39.13 25.89 -14.71
N ARG A 25 -40.05 25.68 -13.75
CA ARG A 25 -41.01 26.70 -13.33
C ARG A 25 -40.30 27.87 -12.62
N PHE A 26 -39.35 27.59 -11.73
CA PHE A 26 -38.53 28.64 -11.12
C PHE A 26 -37.66 29.38 -12.13
N GLY A 27 -37.20 28.70 -13.17
CA GLY A 27 -36.45 29.28 -14.29
C GLY A 27 -37.29 30.11 -15.26
N GLY A 28 -38.61 30.20 -15.07
CA GLY A 28 -39.48 31.03 -15.90
C GLY A 28 -40.05 30.34 -17.16
N ALA A 29 -39.76 29.04 -17.38
CA ALA A 29 -40.19 28.30 -18.58
C ALA A 29 -41.73 28.22 -18.77
N PHE A 30 -42.51 28.55 -17.74
CA PHE A 30 -43.98 28.46 -17.73
C PHE A 30 -44.68 29.84 -17.78
N ALA A 31 -43.93 30.94 -17.97
CA ALA A 31 -44.48 32.28 -18.10
C ALA A 31 -45.34 32.45 -19.39
N LYS A 32 -46.18 33.48 -19.48
CA LYS A 32 -46.99 33.78 -20.69
C LYS A 32 -46.42 35.01 -21.41
N GLY A 33 -46.28 34.95 -22.74
CA GLY A 33 -46.00 36.12 -23.59
C GLY A 33 -44.90 35.91 -24.64
N ALA A 34 -44.63 36.96 -25.42
CA ALA A 34 -43.62 36.97 -26.49
C ALA A 34 -42.16 36.77 -26.00
N ALA A 35 -41.92 36.88 -24.68
CA ALA A 35 -40.61 36.75 -24.04
C ALA A 35 -40.04 35.31 -24.01
N LEU A 36 -40.84 34.29 -24.38
CA LEU A 36 -40.38 32.90 -24.41
C LEU A 36 -39.63 32.51 -25.68
N ARG A 37 -39.58 33.39 -26.69
CA ARG A 37 -39.02 33.02 -28.00
C ARG A 37 -37.51 32.79 -27.99
N ASP A 38 -36.77 33.32 -27.01
CA ASP A 38 -35.30 33.16 -26.93
C ASP A 38 -34.80 32.85 -25.50
N THR A 39 -35.66 32.31 -24.62
CA THR A 39 -35.29 32.07 -23.22
C THR A 39 -34.28 30.93 -23.07
N ILE A 40 -33.14 31.18 -22.42
CA ILE A 40 -32.11 30.21 -22.09
C ILE A 40 -32.09 29.96 -20.58
N ILE A 41 -32.37 28.72 -20.19
CA ILE A 41 -32.39 28.28 -18.79
C ILE A 41 -31.32 27.22 -18.58
N ILE A 42 -30.36 27.49 -17.69
CA ILE A 42 -29.38 26.50 -17.25
C ILE A 42 -29.87 25.85 -15.96
N LEU A 43 -30.08 24.54 -16.00
CA LEU A 43 -30.46 23.72 -14.85
C LEU A 43 -29.23 22.98 -14.34
N LYS A 44 -28.68 23.42 -13.21
CA LYS A 44 -27.54 22.76 -12.56
C LYS A 44 -28.02 21.52 -11.80
N LEU A 45 -27.56 20.35 -12.21
CA LEU A 45 -27.96 19.07 -11.64
C LEU A 45 -27.42 18.88 -10.21
N PRO A 46 -28.07 18.07 -9.36
CA PRO A 46 -27.57 17.76 -8.03
C PRO A 46 -26.28 16.91 -8.08
N PRO A 47 -25.52 16.83 -6.97
CA PRO A 47 -24.39 15.91 -6.86
C PRO A 47 -24.81 14.47 -7.15
N GLN A 48 -23.94 13.70 -7.83
CA GLN A 48 -24.17 12.29 -8.19
C GLN A 48 -25.44 12.04 -9.04
N ALA A 49 -25.92 13.05 -9.78
CA ALA A 49 -27.06 12.90 -10.67
C ALA A 49 -26.78 11.90 -11.81
N ASP A 50 -27.76 11.05 -12.11
CA ASP A 50 -27.82 10.29 -13.37
C ASP A 50 -28.13 11.25 -14.53
N GLU A 51 -27.10 11.87 -15.08
CA GLU A 51 -27.24 12.92 -16.09
C GLU A 51 -28.03 12.47 -17.32
N ILE A 52 -27.84 11.23 -17.76
CA ILE A 52 -28.56 10.64 -18.90
C ILE A 52 -30.04 10.49 -18.53
N GLY A 53 -30.33 9.97 -17.34
CA GLY A 53 -31.70 9.88 -16.82
C GLY A 53 -32.39 11.23 -16.72
N TYR A 54 -31.69 12.27 -16.25
CA TYR A 54 -32.20 13.64 -16.20
C TYR A 54 -32.44 14.24 -17.60
N GLU A 55 -31.58 13.95 -18.58
CA GLU A 55 -31.77 14.36 -19.97
C GLU A 55 -33.03 13.75 -20.59
N ILE A 56 -33.21 12.45 -20.42
CA ILE A 56 -34.41 11.75 -20.89
C ILE A 56 -35.66 12.31 -20.20
N ALA A 57 -35.60 12.50 -18.88
CA ALA A 57 -36.70 13.08 -18.11
C ALA A 57 -37.06 14.49 -18.57
N ALA A 58 -36.06 15.37 -18.79
CA ALA A 58 -36.28 16.72 -19.29
C ALA A 58 -36.95 16.73 -20.67
N LYS A 59 -36.46 15.90 -21.60
CA LYS A 59 -37.05 15.72 -22.93
C LYS A 59 -38.50 15.24 -22.85
N LEU A 60 -38.80 14.30 -21.95
CA LEU A 60 -40.17 13.82 -21.73
C LEU A 60 -41.08 14.90 -21.12
N VAL A 61 -40.58 15.69 -20.16
CA VAL A 61 -41.35 16.79 -19.55
C VAL A 61 -41.71 17.85 -20.58
N VAL A 62 -40.75 18.25 -21.42
CA VAL A 62 -40.98 19.22 -22.51
C VAL A 62 -41.99 18.66 -23.51
N LYS A 63 -41.80 17.43 -23.98
CA LYS A 63 -42.70 16.78 -24.94
C LYS A 63 -44.14 16.64 -24.44
N ASN A 64 -44.32 16.35 -23.16
CA ASN A 64 -45.64 16.07 -22.57
C ASN A 64 -46.31 17.31 -21.95
N THR A 65 -45.72 18.50 -22.09
CA THR A 65 -46.25 19.74 -21.50
C THR A 65 -46.42 20.80 -22.59
N THR A 66 -47.66 21.08 -22.99
CA THR A 66 -47.99 22.05 -24.05
C THR A 66 -47.36 23.44 -23.85
N ARG A 67 -47.19 23.87 -22.59
CA ARG A 67 -46.55 25.16 -22.28
C ARG A 67 -45.04 25.22 -22.51
N LEU A 68 -44.39 24.07 -22.65
CA LEU A 68 -42.95 23.96 -22.92
C LEU A 68 -42.69 23.61 -24.39
N GLU A 69 -43.72 23.57 -25.22
CA GLU A 69 -43.60 23.27 -26.64
C GLU A 69 -42.68 24.29 -27.32
N GLY A 70 -41.66 23.79 -28.02
CA GLY A 70 -40.62 24.61 -28.66
C GLY A 70 -39.29 24.68 -27.88
N PHE A 71 -39.25 24.37 -26.57
CA PHE A 71 -37.98 24.31 -25.84
C PHE A 71 -37.10 23.17 -26.34
N ARG A 72 -35.85 23.47 -26.68
CA ARG A 72 -34.82 22.44 -26.92
C ARG A 72 -34.18 22.05 -25.59
N VAL A 73 -33.84 20.77 -25.43
CA VAL A 73 -33.15 20.26 -24.24
C VAL A 73 -31.79 19.73 -24.66
N LEU A 74 -30.74 20.30 -24.08
CA LEU A 74 -29.36 19.84 -24.26
C LEU A 74 -28.72 19.53 -22.91
N ARG A 75 -27.76 18.62 -22.92
CA ARG A 75 -26.86 18.37 -21.79
C ARG A 75 -25.47 18.88 -22.15
N ALA A 76 -24.79 19.49 -21.18
CA ALA A 76 -23.37 19.77 -21.31
C ALA A 76 -22.57 18.46 -21.26
N ASP A 77 -21.95 18.09 -22.38
CA ASP A 77 -21.16 16.87 -22.52
C ASP A 77 -19.67 17.16 -22.26
N VAL A 78 -18.90 16.11 -21.94
CA VAL A 78 -17.45 16.17 -21.78
C VAL A 78 -16.82 15.24 -22.82
N THR A 79 -15.84 15.75 -23.57
CA THR A 79 -15.07 14.97 -24.54
C THR A 79 -14.31 13.83 -23.85
N ARG A 80 -13.85 12.83 -24.63
CA ARG A 80 -12.96 11.75 -24.13
C ARG A 80 -11.67 12.25 -23.46
N LYS A 81 -11.30 13.51 -23.69
CA LYS A 81 -10.14 14.19 -23.10
C LYS A 81 -10.48 15.00 -21.83
N GLY A 82 -11.72 14.93 -21.33
CA GLY A 82 -12.14 15.64 -20.12
C GLY A 82 -12.45 17.13 -20.31
N LEU A 83 -12.44 17.63 -21.55
CA LEU A 83 -12.81 19.01 -21.87
C LEU A 83 -14.31 19.10 -22.15
N LEU A 84 -14.96 20.16 -21.66
CA LEU A 84 -16.35 20.48 -21.99
C LEU A 84 -16.52 20.55 -23.52
N ASP A 85 -17.45 19.77 -24.04
CA ASP A 85 -17.85 19.81 -25.45
C ASP A 85 -18.92 20.89 -25.62
N THR A 86 -18.53 22.03 -26.18
CA THR A 86 -19.42 23.18 -26.39
C THR A 86 -20.03 23.20 -27.79
N GLU A 87 -19.60 22.32 -28.72
CA GLU A 87 -19.99 22.44 -30.14
C GLU A 87 -21.51 22.42 -30.32
N ARG A 88 -22.20 21.50 -29.66
CA ARG A 88 -23.67 21.41 -29.71
C ARG A 88 -24.38 22.57 -29.02
N LEU A 89 -23.76 23.12 -27.97
CA LEU A 89 -24.29 24.25 -27.21
C LEU A 89 -24.17 25.53 -28.03
N ASP A 90 -23.00 25.77 -28.61
CA ASP A 90 -22.70 26.94 -29.43
C ASP A 90 -23.60 26.97 -30.67
N VAL A 91 -23.74 25.83 -31.38
CA VAL A 91 -24.69 25.70 -32.50
C VAL A 91 -26.14 25.96 -32.07
N ALA A 92 -26.53 25.51 -30.87
CA ALA A 92 -27.89 25.75 -30.38
C ALA A 92 -28.13 27.21 -30.03
N LEU A 93 -27.15 27.91 -29.47
CA LEU A 93 -27.21 29.34 -29.21
C LEU A 93 -27.31 30.15 -30.51
N ASP A 94 -26.52 29.80 -31.52
CA ASP A 94 -26.52 30.47 -32.83
C ASP A 94 -27.86 30.32 -33.58
N LEU A 95 -28.51 29.15 -33.45
CA LEU A 95 -29.81 28.89 -34.08
C LEU A 95 -30.98 29.70 -33.47
N GLY A 96 -30.79 30.30 -32.29
CA GLY A 96 -31.85 31.02 -31.55
C GLY A 96 -32.99 30.11 -31.06
N GLY A 97 -33.97 30.66 -30.34
CA GLY A 97 -35.07 29.85 -29.80
C GLY A 97 -34.90 29.45 -28.33
N PRO A 98 -35.98 28.99 -27.66
CA PRO A 98 -35.92 28.65 -26.24
C PRO A 98 -35.11 27.37 -25.98
N LEU A 99 -34.23 27.43 -24.98
CA LEU A 99 -33.25 26.39 -24.67
C LEU A 99 -33.21 26.08 -23.17
N ILE A 100 -33.25 24.80 -22.83
CA ILE A 100 -32.95 24.28 -21.50
C ILE A 100 -31.65 23.49 -21.57
N VAL A 101 -30.66 23.92 -20.79
CA VAL A 101 -29.37 23.25 -20.68
C VAL A 101 -29.26 22.55 -19.34
N LEU A 102 -29.07 21.23 -19.34
CA LEU A 102 -28.74 20.46 -18.15
C LEU A 102 -27.23 20.52 -17.92
N TRP A 103 -26.84 21.05 -16.75
CA TRP A 103 -25.45 21.28 -16.42
C TRP A 103 -24.98 20.35 -15.29
N PRO A 104 -23.97 19.49 -15.52
CA PRO A 104 -23.39 18.64 -14.48
C PRO A 104 -22.90 19.42 -13.26
N PHE A 105 -23.13 18.89 -12.06
CA PHE A 105 -22.74 19.55 -10.80
C PHE A 105 -21.25 19.89 -10.73
N ALA A 106 -20.40 18.98 -11.22
CA ALA A 106 -18.94 19.07 -11.11
C ALA A 106 -18.30 20.06 -12.09
N LEU A 107 -19.04 20.55 -13.09
CA LEU A 107 -18.49 21.42 -14.13
C LEU A 107 -18.74 22.89 -13.81
N ARG A 108 -17.71 23.72 -13.99
CA ARG A 108 -17.85 25.18 -13.92
C ARG A 108 -18.53 25.69 -15.20
N ILE A 109 -19.56 26.52 -15.07
CA ILE A 109 -20.21 27.18 -16.20
C ILE A 109 -19.27 28.26 -16.76
N PRO A 110 -18.89 28.22 -18.05
CA PRO A 110 -18.14 29.28 -18.73
C PRO A 110 -18.81 30.65 -18.62
N ALA A 111 -18.01 31.72 -18.53
CA ALA A 111 -18.53 33.08 -18.34
C ALA A 111 -19.49 33.53 -19.45
N TYR A 112 -19.24 33.14 -20.70
CA TYR A 112 -20.11 33.51 -21.83
C TYR A 112 -21.50 32.85 -21.72
N LEU A 113 -21.59 31.62 -21.19
CA LEU A 113 -22.87 30.96 -20.95
C LEU A 113 -23.61 31.54 -19.75
N VAL A 114 -22.88 32.01 -18.73
CA VAL A 114 -23.49 32.77 -17.63
C VAL A 114 -24.09 34.08 -18.15
N ALA A 115 -23.43 34.75 -19.10
CA ALA A 115 -23.93 35.97 -19.72
C ALA A 115 -25.12 35.73 -20.66
N ALA A 116 -25.15 34.58 -21.36
CA ALA A 116 -26.23 34.22 -22.28
C ALA A 116 -27.48 33.65 -21.58
N ALA A 117 -27.35 33.10 -20.37
CA ALA A 117 -28.47 32.48 -19.67
C ALA A 117 -29.38 33.52 -19.00
N ASP A 118 -30.67 33.50 -19.31
CA ASP A 118 -31.68 34.30 -18.62
C ASP A 118 -31.81 33.89 -17.15
N ARG A 119 -31.68 32.59 -16.88
CA ARG A 119 -31.74 32.02 -15.52
C ARG A 119 -30.81 30.82 -15.38
N ILE A 120 -30.12 30.78 -14.24
CA ILE A 120 -29.40 29.60 -13.76
C ILE A 120 -30.12 29.11 -12.50
N VAL A 121 -30.61 27.87 -12.52
CA VAL A 121 -31.41 27.29 -11.44
C VAL A 121 -30.79 25.98 -10.99
N GLU A 122 -30.57 25.84 -9.69
CA GLU A 122 -30.13 24.58 -9.11
C GLU A 122 -31.31 23.61 -8.94
N VAL A 123 -31.18 22.43 -9.53
CA VAL A 123 -32.15 21.35 -9.41
C VAL A 123 -31.94 20.68 -8.06
N ARG A 124 -32.97 20.73 -7.21
CA ARG A 124 -32.92 20.09 -5.89
C ARG A 124 -32.84 18.56 -6.03
N PRO A 125 -32.17 17.86 -5.10
CA PRO A 125 -32.17 16.40 -5.05
C PRO A 125 -33.58 15.79 -5.01
N VAL A 126 -33.66 14.51 -5.36
CA VAL A 126 -34.91 13.75 -5.27
C VAL A 126 -35.38 13.71 -3.81
N ARG A 127 -36.67 13.98 -3.59
CA ARG A 127 -37.31 13.97 -2.27
C ARG A 127 -38.47 12.96 -2.26
N PRO A 128 -38.92 12.47 -1.10
CA PRO A 128 -39.93 11.40 -1.02
C PRO A 128 -41.19 11.66 -1.85
N PHE A 129 -41.71 12.90 -1.80
CA PHE A 129 -42.90 13.27 -2.56
C PHE A 129 -42.70 13.26 -4.09
N HIS A 130 -41.48 13.43 -4.60
CA HIS A 130 -41.20 13.26 -6.03
C HIS A 130 -41.42 11.80 -6.45
N LEU A 131 -40.96 10.86 -5.62
CA LEU A 131 -41.10 9.42 -5.86
C LEU A 131 -42.56 8.99 -5.74
N VAL A 132 -43.28 9.48 -4.72
CA VAL A 132 -44.72 9.24 -4.55
C VAL A 132 -45.51 9.70 -5.79
N ALA A 133 -45.24 10.92 -6.27
CA ALA A 133 -45.89 11.45 -7.46
C ALA A 133 -45.57 10.64 -8.72
N ALA A 134 -44.31 10.23 -8.88
CA ALA A 134 -43.87 9.44 -10.02
C ALA A 134 -44.46 8.03 -10.05
N VAL A 135 -44.51 7.33 -8.92
CA VAL A 135 -45.13 6.00 -8.80
C VAL A 135 -46.62 6.09 -9.12
N LYS A 136 -47.32 7.11 -8.60
CA LYS A 136 -48.73 7.34 -8.93
C LYS A 136 -48.93 7.59 -10.43
N GLN A 137 -48.02 8.32 -11.06
CA GLN A 137 -48.09 8.63 -12.49
C GLN A 137 -47.79 7.44 -13.40
N VAL A 138 -46.84 6.58 -13.03
CA VAL A 138 -46.34 5.48 -13.88
C VAL A 138 -47.04 4.16 -13.58
N GLU A 139 -47.26 3.84 -12.31
CA GLU A 139 -47.77 2.53 -11.85
C GLU A 139 -49.23 2.59 -11.40
N GLY A 140 -49.82 3.78 -11.24
CA GLY A 140 -51.22 3.95 -10.82
C GLY A 140 -51.51 3.59 -9.35
N ARG A 141 -50.52 3.11 -8.60
CA ARG A 141 -50.61 2.83 -7.15
C ARG A 141 -50.10 4.00 -6.32
N THR A 142 -50.50 4.04 -5.05
CA THR A 142 -50.04 5.05 -4.09
C THR A 142 -48.90 4.46 -3.24
N LEU A 143 -47.76 5.14 -3.21
CA LEU A 143 -46.63 4.84 -2.31
C LEU A 143 -46.75 5.71 -1.05
N GLY A 144 -46.56 5.14 0.13
CA GLY A 144 -46.51 5.91 1.38
C GLY A 144 -45.32 6.87 1.41
N ILE A 145 -45.43 8.00 2.10
CA ILE A 145 -44.32 8.96 2.18
C ILE A 145 -43.12 8.39 2.95
N ASP A 146 -43.39 7.57 3.97
CA ASP A 146 -42.35 6.91 4.78
C ASP A 146 -41.66 5.80 3.98
N GLU A 147 -42.41 5.04 3.18
CA GLU A 147 -41.85 4.04 2.25
C GLU A 147 -40.97 4.71 1.19
N ALA A 148 -41.40 5.86 0.68
CA ALA A 148 -40.62 6.66 -0.25
C ALA A 148 -39.37 7.24 0.40
N ALA A 149 -39.44 7.66 1.66
CA ALA A 149 -38.28 8.12 2.41
C ALA A 149 -37.26 7.00 2.60
N ARG A 150 -37.71 5.81 3.04
CA ARG A 150 -36.86 4.63 3.18
C ARG A 150 -36.18 4.23 1.87
N LEU A 151 -36.89 4.24 0.75
CA LEU A 151 -36.28 3.95 -0.56
C LEU A 151 -35.16 4.93 -0.94
N LEU A 152 -35.27 6.19 -0.51
CA LEU A 152 -34.28 7.23 -0.80
C LEU A 152 -33.06 7.19 0.14
N GLU A 153 -33.07 6.33 1.17
CA GLU A 153 -31.87 6.03 1.98
C GLU A 153 -30.86 5.16 1.21
N TYR A 154 -31.30 4.48 0.16
CA TYR A 154 -30.44 3.67 -0.71
C TYR A 154 -30.02 4.46 -1.96
N PRO A 155 -28.90 4.09 -2.63
CA PRO A 155 -28.52 4.69 -3.90
C PRO A 155 -29.68 4.66 -4.91
N LEU A 156 -29.99 5.80 -5.53
CA LEU A 156 -31.14 5.96 -6.43
C LEU A 156 -31.17 4.92 -7.56
N ALA A 157 -30.00 4.57 -8.11
CA ALA A 157 -29.90 3.55 -9.14
C ALA A 157 -30.40 2.17 -8.64
N SER A 158 -30.00 1.77 -7.43
CA SER A 158 -30.44 0.52 -6.79
C SER A 158 -31.93 0.58 -6.45
N ALA A 159 -32.38 1.68 -5.86
CA ALA A 159 -33.79 1.92 -5.56
C ALA A 159 -34.65 1.77 -6.82
N PHE A 160 -34.34 2.48 -7.90
CA PHE A 160 -35.09 2.38 -9.16
C PHE A 160 -34.97 1.02 -9.84
N ALA A 161 -33.82 0.36 -9.80
CA ALA A 161 -33.64 -0.98 -10.38
C ALA A 161 -34.44 -2.06 -9.63
N SER A 162 -34.60 -1.90 -8.33
CA SER A 162 -35.35 -2.83 -7.47
C SER A 162 -36.88 -2.69 -7.64
N MET A 163 -37.35 -1.48 -7.98
CA MET A 163 -38.75 -1.15 -8.26
C MET A 163 -39.19 -1.76 -9.61
N ARG A 164 -39.82 -2.93 -9.55
CA ARG A 164 -40.48 -3.57 -10.70
C ARG A 164 -41.99 -3.48 -10.54
N ALA A 165 -42.71 -3.32 -11.66
CA ALA A 165 -44.16 -3.21 -11.69
C ALA A 165 -44.83 -4.36 -10.90
N GLY A 166 -45.71 -4.02 -9.96
CA GLY A 166 -46.45 -4.97 -9.14
C GLY A 166 -45.67 -5.65 -8.01
N ARG A 167 -44.39 -5.33 -7.79
CA ARG A 167 -43.61 -5.92 -6.69
C ARG A 167 -43.96 -5.25 -5.33
N PRO A 168 -44.28 -6.04 -4.27
CA PRO A 168 -44.51 -5.51 -2.92
C PRO A 168 -43.29 -4.78 -2.34
N MET A 169 -43.54 -3.75 -1.55
CA MET A 169 -42.50 -2.90 -0.94
C MET A 169 -41.56 -3.68 -0.01
N GLU A 170 -42.09 -4.63 0.76
CA GLU A 170 -41.28 -5.49 1.64
C GLU A 170 -40.23 -6.29 0.87
N ILE A 171 -40.59 -6.84 -0.30
CA ILE A 171 -39.65 -7.58 -1.16
C ILE A 171 -38.61 -6.63 -1.78
N ILE A 172 -39.00 -5.39 -2.08
CA ILE A 172 -38.07 -4.37 -2.59
C ILE A 172 -37.03 -4.03 -1.52
N LEU A 173 -37.47 -3.71 -0.31
CA LEU A 173 -36.61 -3.37 0.82
C LEU A 173 -35.70 -4.54 1.20
N ASN A 174 -36.23 -5.76 1.34
CA ASN A 174 -35.42 -6.95 1.63
C ASN A 174 -34.33 -7.20 0.58
N ARG A 175 -34.59 -6.89 -0.69
CA ARG A 175 -33.58 -7.00 -1.76
C ARG A 175 -32.57 -5.87 -1.72
N LEU A 176 -32.98 -4.68 -1.33
CA LEU A 176 -32.08 -3.54 -1.14
C LEU A 176 -31.17 -3.78 0.07
N ASP A 177 -31.71 -4.29 1.18
CA ASP A 177 -30.94 -4.72 2.35
C ASP A 177 -29.96 -5.83 1.98
N ALA A 178 -30.40 -6.84 1.22
CA ALA A 178 -29.52 -7.86 0.68
C ALA A 178 -28.45 -7.31 -0.29
N SER A 179 -28.71 -6.19 -0.97
CA SER A 179 -27.73 -5.52 -1.84
C SER A 179 -26.73 -4.67 -1.06
N LEU A 180 -27.11 -4.13 0.11
CA LEU A 180 -26.17 -3.50 1.04
C LEU A 180 -25.23 -4.54 1.67
N LEU A 181 -25.75 -5.75 1.93
CA LEU A 181 -24.96 -6.91 2.36
C LEU A 181 -24.21 -7.60 1.20
N GLY A 182 -24.56 -7.23 -0.03
CA GLY A 182 -24.07 -7.78 -1.28
C GLY A 182 -23.33 -6.73 -2.10
N SER A 183 -22.28 -6.14 -1.53
CA SER A 183 -21.09 -5.87 -2.33
C SER A 183 -20.67 -7.19 -3.00
N ASP A 184 -20.03 -7.14 -4.17
CA ASP A 184 -19.36 -8.32 -4.73
C ASP A 184 -18.71 -9.14 -3.59
N PRO A 185 -18.82 -10.48 -3.58
CA PRO A 185 -18.19 -11.27 -2.53
C PRO A 185 -16.77 -10.75 -2.36
N PRO A 186 -16.35 -10.41 -1.12
CA PRO A 186 -15.06 -9.78 -0.90
C PRO A 186 -14.02 -10.58 -1.68
N PRO A 187 -13.13 -9.92 -2.43
CA PRO A 187 -12.23 -10.60 -3.36
C PRO A 187 -11.64 -11.82 -2.66
N SER A 188 -11.78 -13.03 -3.23
CA SER A 188 -11.41 -14.25 -2.51
C SER A 188 -9.99 -14.14 -1.94
N GLY A 189 -9.81 -14.58 -0.69
CA GLY A 189 -8.54 -14.46 0.00
C GLY A 189 -8.70 -14.30 1.50
N PRO A 190 -7.59 -14.42 2.24
CA PRO A 190 -7.62 -14.46 3.70
C PRO A 190 -7.93 -13.09 4.29
N ARG A 191 -8.50 -13.14 5.48
CA ARG A 191 -8.60 -11.99 6.37
C ARG A 191 -7.30 -11.81 7.16
N LEU A 192 -7.10 -10.63 7.74
CA LEU A 192 -5.90 -10.29 8.50
C LEU A 192 -5.73 -11.17 9.75
N GLU A 193 -6.83 -11.62 10.35
CA GLU A 193 -6.88 -12.54 11.49
C GLU A 193 -6.19 -13.88 11.18
N GLU A 194 -6.28 -14.32 9.93
CA GLU A 194 -5.78 -15.60 9.39
C GLU A 194 -4.32 -15.50 8.91
N LEU A 195 -3.73 -14.30 8.94
CA LEU A 195 -2.36 -14.07 8.51
C LEU A 195 -1.39 -14.07 9.68
N GLU A 196 -0.33 -14.85 9.56
CA GLU A 196 0.76 -14.94 10.54
C GLU A 196 2.01 -14.17 10.07
N GLY A 197 2.83 -13.73 11.03
CA GLY A 197 4.12 -13.10 10.75
C GLY A 197 4.08 -11.60 10.43
N TYR A 198 2.92 -10.94 10.60
CA TYR A 198 2.75 -9.50 10.35
C TYR A 198 2.94 -8.61 11.58
N GLY A 199 3.10 -9.18 12.78
CA GLY A 199 3.44 -8.45 14.02
C GLY A 199 2.59 -7.21 14.26
N ASP A 200 3.23 -6.10 14.57
CA ASP A 200 2.60 -4.79 14.84
C ASP A 200 1.65 -4.31 13.74
N ALA A 201 1.86 -4.71 12.48
CA ALA A 201 0.96 -4.34 11.39
C ALA A 201 -0.39 -5.06 11.54
N ARG A 202 -0.39 -6.32 12.00
CA ARG A 202 -1.61 -7.08 12.27
C ARG A 202 -2.38 -6.44 13.40
N ASP A 203 -1.72 -6.14 14.51
CA ASP A 203 -2.36 -5.57 15.70
C ASP A 203 -2.98 -4.20 15.39
N TRP A 204 -2.24 -3.36 14.63
CA TRP A 204 -2.77 -2.11 14.12
C TRP A 204 -3.99 -2.31 13.22
N GLY A 205 -3.93 -3.24 12.27
CA GLY A 205 -5.03 -3.48 11.34
C GLY A 205 -6.29 -4.05 12.00
N LEU A 206 -6.14 -4.82 13.08
CA LEU A 206 -7.27 -5.31 13.89
C LEU A 206 -7.91 -4.17 14.68
N ALA A 207 -7.11 -3.31 15.33
CA ALA A 207 -7.62 -2.11 16.01
C ALA A 207 -8.34 -1.17 15.04
N LEU A 208 -7.76 -0.93 13.86
CA LEU A 208 -8.37 -0.13 12.81
C LEU A 208 -9.73 -0.69 12.35
N ALA A 209 -9.87 -2.02 12.29
CA ALA A 209 -11.13 -2.64 11.91
C ALA A 209 -12.25 -2.36 12.94
N ASP A 210 -11.91 -2.28 14.22
CA ASP A 210 -12.84 -1.89 15.27
C ASP A 210 -13.15 -0.39 15.22
N ASP A 211 -12.14 0.46 14.99
CA ASP A 211 -12.31 1.90 14.81
C ASP A 211 -13.24 2.23 13.63
N ILE A 212 -13.07 1.57 12.49
CA ILE A 212 -13.93 1.76 11.32
C ILE A 212 -15.38 1.39 11.64
N ARG A 213 -15.61 0.29 12.38
CA ARG A 213 -16.96 -0.13 12.80
C ARG A 213 -17.55 0.89 13.77
N GLY A 214 -16.77 1.40 14.73
CA GLY A 214 -17.20 2.44 15.67
C GLY A 214 -17.54 3.75 14.96
N TRP A 215 -16.72 4.16 13.99
CA TRP A 215 -16.99 5.34 13.16
C TRP A 215 -18.26 5.18 12.32
N GLN A 216 -18.45 4.03 11.67
CA GLN A 216 -19.69 3.73 10.91
C GLN A 216 -20.95 3.76 11.80
N ARG A 217 -20.81 3.44 13.09
CA ARG A 217 -21.87 3.52 14.10
C ARG A 217 -22.03 4.91 14.73
N ASN A 218 -21.23 5.89 14.31
CA ASN A 218 -21.12 7.23 14.92
C ASN A 218 -20.74 7.22 16.42
N GLU A 219 -20.01 6.20 16.87
CA GLU A 219 -19.52 6.09 18.25
C GLU A 219 -18.23 6.90 18.46
N ILE A 220 -17.39 7.00 17.42
CA ILE A 220 -16.15 7.78 17.39
C ILE A 220 -16.12 8.69 16.17
N ARG A 221 -15.33 9.77 16.23
CA ARG A 221 -15.11 10.66 15.07
C ARG A 221 -13.99 10.14 14.19
N TRP A 222 -14.01 10.50 12.91
CA TRP A 222 -12.91 10.16 12.00
C TRP A 222 -11.54 10.69 12.47
N SER A 223 -11.50 11.77 13.25
CA SER A 223 -10.27 12.30 13.90
C SER A 223 -9.62 11.36 14.91
N GLU A 224 -10.35 10.34 15.36
CA GLU A 224 -9.89 9.37 16.35
C GLU A 224 -9.44 8.05 15.69
N VAL A 225 -9.70 7.89 14.39
CA VAL A 225 -9.25 6.74 13.59
C VAL A 225 -7.82 6.98 13.12
N ASP A 226 -6.94 5.98 13.27
CA ASP A 226 -5.60 5.99 12.69
C ASP A 226 -5.67 5.72 11.18
N ARG A 227 -5.24 6.69 10.37
CA ARG A 227 -5.60 6.76 8.94
C ARG A 227 -4.47 6.37 8.01
N GLY A 228 -3.31 6.02 8.54
CA GLY A 228 -2.07 6.00 7.76
C GLY A 228 -1.06 4.96 8.22
N ILE A 229 -0.66 4.07 7.33
CA ILE A 229 0.45 3.15 7.60
C ILE A 229 1.38 3.03 6.39
N LEU A 230 2.69 3.11 6.63
CA LEU A 230 3.73 2.70 5.70
C LEU A 230 4.23 1.31 6.09
N LEU A 231 4.15 0.38 5.14
CA LEU A 231 4.70 -0.97 5.24
C LEU A 231 6.02 -1.02 4.47
N SER A 232 7.11 -1.35 5.15
CA SER A 232 8.41 -1.57 4.50
C SER A 232 8.88 -3.01 4.65
N GLY A 233 9.65 -3.52 3.70
CA GLY A 233 10.28 -4.82 3.84
C GLY A 233 10.75 -5.36 2.50
N PRO A 234 11.43 -6.52 2.47
CA PRO A 234 11.93 -7.08 1.22
C PRO A 234 10.80 -7.38 0.22
N PRO A 235 11.11 -7.48 -1.09
CA PRO A 235 10.14 -7.90 -2.10
C PRO A 235 9.51 -9.24 -1.74
N GLY A 236 8.21 -9.39 -1.97
CA GLY A 236 7.50 -10.65 -1.70
C GLY A 236 7.19 -10.93 -0.22
N SER A 237 7.49 -10.01 0.71
CA SER A 237 7.15 -10.14 2.14
C SER A 237 5.64 -10.07 2.44
N GLY A 238 4.81 -9.80 1.43
CA GLY A 238 3.35 -9.81 1.57
C GLY A 238 2.72 -8.46 1.91
N LYS A 239 3.37 -7.34 1.60
CA LYS A 239 2.84 -5.97 1.76
C LYS A 239 1.49 -5.76 1.03
N THR A 240 1.40 -6.18 -0.24
CA THR A 240 0.16 -6.11 -1.05
C THR A 240 -0.92 -7.06 -0.50
N LEU A 241 -0.52 -8.23 -0.01
CA LEU A 241 -1.43 -9.19 0.62
C LEU A 241 -2.03 -8.61 1.92
N PHE A 242 -1.21 -7.94 2.73
CA PHE A 242 -1.68 -7.25 3.94
C PHE A 242 -2.76 -6.22 3.63
N ALA A 243 -2.54 -5.32 2.67
CA ALA A 243 -3.51 -4.29 2.33
C ALA A 243 -4.86 -4.88 1.89
N SER A 244 -4.80 -5.97 1.11
CA SER A 244 -6.00 -6.70 0.68
C SER A 244 -6.70 -7.40 1.85
N ALA A 245 -5.95 -7.99 2.78
CA ALA A 245 -6.48 -8.66 3.97
C ALA A 245 -7.09 -7.66 4.96
N LEU A 246 -6.45 -6.50 5.16
CA LEU A 246 -6.95 -5.39 5.98
C LEU A 246 -8.33 -4.94 5.50
N ALA A 247 -8.48 -4.68 4.19
CA ALA A 247 -9.75 -4.28 3.60
C ALA A 247 -10.86 -5.31 3.87
N ARG A 248 -10.55 -6.61 3.76
CA ARG A 248 -11.50 -7.71 4.05
C ARG A 248 -11.88 -7.79 5.53
N THR A 249 -10.91 -7.63 6.43
CA THR A 249 -11.15 -7.63 7.88
C THR A 249 -12.03 -6.45 8.32
N CYS A 250 -11.80 -5.28 7.71
CA CYS A 250 -12.61 -4.09 7.92
C CYS A 250 -13.97 -4.16 7.21
N GLY A 251 -14.13 -5.04 6.20
CA GLY A 251 -15.36 -5.13 5.40
C GLY A 251 -15.55 -3.94 4.45
N ILE A 252 -14.45 -3.37 3.94
CA ILE A 252 -14.45 -2.17 3.10
C ILE A 252 -13.76 -2.44 1.75
N GLU A 253 -13.97 -1.56 0.77
CA GLU A 253 -13.32 -1.68 -0.54
C GLU A 253 -11.82 -1.34 -0.49
N ILE A 254 -11.07 -1.80 -1.50
CA ILE A 254 -9.68 -1.41 -1.73
C ILE A 254 -9.51 -0.76 -3.10
N VAL A 255 -8.89 0.42 -3.11
CA VAL A 255 -8.42 1.10 -4.31
C VAL A 255 -6.91 0.96 -4.34
N ALA A 256 -6.39 0.11 -5.23
CA ALA A 256 -4.96 -0.16 -5.34
C ALA A 256 -4.35 0.56 -6.55
N THR A 257 -3.26 1.28 -6.31
CA THR A 257 -2.43 1.94 -7.33
C THR A 257 -0.95 1.83 -6.97
N SER A 258 -0.08 2.29 -7.85
CA SER A 258 1.36 2.37 -7.59
C SER A 258 1.96 3.62 -8.22
N VAL A 259 3.12 4.04 -7.72
CA VAL A 259 3.86 5.16 -8.32
C VAL A 259 4.23 4.86 -9.77
N SER A 260 4.66 3.63 -10.06
CA SER A 260 4.96 3.18 -11.43
C SER A 260 3.74 3.26 -12.36
N ARG A 261 2.54 2.94 -11.85
CA ARG A 261 1.29 3.09 -12.62
C ARG A 261 1.04 4.55 -12.99
N TRP A 262 1.24 5.48 -12.06
CA TRP A 262 1.08 6.90 -12.35
C TRP A 262 2.14 7.39 -13.36
N GLN A 263 3.40 6.97 -13.22
CA GLN A 263 4.47 7.31 -14.17
C GLN A 263 4.16 6.78 -15.58
N SER A 264 3.57 5.59 -15.70
CA SER A 264 3.21 4.99 -17.00
C SER A 264 2.13 5.77 -17.77
N ALA A 265 1.41 6.69 -17.12
CA ALA A 265 0.34 7.47 -17.74
C ALA A 265 0.85 8.51 -18.75
N GLY A 266 2.14 8.87 -18.72
CA GLY A 266 2.75 9.78 -19.66
C GLY A 266 3.65 10.81 -19.00
N HIS A 267 3.60 12.05 -19.49
CA HIS A 267 4.42 13.15 -18.96
C HIS A 267 3.89 13.66 -17.62
N LEU A 268 4.61 14.60 -16.98
CA LEU A 268 4.31 15.10 -15.62
C LEU A 268 2.84 15.40 -15.37
N GLY A 269 2.19 16.11 -16.31
CA GLY A 269 0.79 16.50 -16.20
C GLY A 269 -0.16 15.30 -16.19
N ASP A 270 0.15 14.26 -16.96
CA ASP A 270 -0.64 13.03 -17.03
C ASP A 270 -0.43 12.17 -15.78
N MET A 271 0.81 12.08 -15.29
CA MET A 271 1.13 11.43 -14.01
C MET A 271 0.37 12.09 -12.84
N LEU A 272 0.42 13.42 -12.73
CA LEU A 272 -0.31 14.15 -11.69
C LEU A 272 -1.83 14.01 -11.83
N ARG A 273 -2.34 13.93 -13.06
CA ARG A 273 -3.77 13.67 -13.32
C ARG A 273 -4.16 12.25 -12.86
N ALA A 274 -3.38 11.24 -13.22
CA ALA A 274 -3.61 9.86 -12.82
C ALA A 274 -3.59 9.71 -11.29
N MET A 275 -2.63 10.36 -10.63
CA MET A 275 -2.55 10.43 -9.17
C MET A 275 -3.81 11.04 -8.55
N ARG A 276 -4.26 12.20 -9.04
CA ARG A 276 -5.52 12.83 -8.59
C ARG A 276 -6.74 11.93 -8.81
N MET A 277 -6.79 11.21 -9.92
CA MET A 277 -7.89 10.29 -10.21
C MET A 277 -7.94 9.12 -9.22
N SER A 278 -6.79 8.54 -8.83
CA SER A 278 -6.75 7.48 -7.81
C SER A 278 -7.31 7.95 -6.46
N PHE A 279 -6.97 9.17 -6.04
CA PHE A 279 -7.51 9.76 -4.80
C PHE A 279 -9.00 10.08 -4.90
N GLN A 280 -9.46 10.56 -6.07
CA GLN A 280 -10.89 10.79 -6.31
C GLN A 280 -11.69 9.50 -6.31
N GLU A 281 -11.13 8.42 -6.88
CA GLU A 281 -11.75 7.09 -6.87
C GLU A 281 -11.88 6.57 -5.44
N ALA A 282 -10.82 6.66 -4.62
CA ALA A 282 -10.87 6.28 -3.21
C ALA A 282 -11.92 7.11 -2.44
N ALA A 283 -11.95 8.42 -2.67
CA ALA A 283 -12.95 9.29 -2.05
C ALA A 283 -14.40 8.95 -2.47
N ALA A 284 -14.62 8.46 -3.68
CA ALA A 284 -15.94 8.02 -4.15
C ALA A 284 -16.39 6.68 -3.54
N LYS A 285 -15.44 5.85 -3.08
CA LYS A 285 -15.66 4.49 -2.56
C LYS A 285 -15.63 4.40 -1.03
N ARG A 286 -15.73 5.53 -0.32
CA ARG A 286 -15.65 5.55 1.15
C ARG A 286 -16.77 4.70 1.79
N PRO A 287 -16.49 3.96 2.88
CA PRO A 287 -15.16 3.76 3.45
C PRO A 287 -14.30 2.81 2.60
N CYS A 288 -13.02 3.10 2.42
CA CYS A 288 -12.10 2.24 1.67
C CYS A 288 -10.64 2.36 2.13
N VAL A 289 -9.83 1.38 1.70
CA VAL A 289 -8.37 1.42 1.76
C VAL A 289 -7.83 1.96 0.44
N LEU A 290 -7.05 3.04 0.47
CA LEU A 290 -6.22 3.47 -0.65
C LEU A 290 -4.80 2.88 -0.49
N PHE A 291 -4.50 1.86 -1.29
CA PHE A 291 -3.20 1.20 -1.30
C PHE A 291 -2.27 1.81 -2.34
N LEU A 292 -1.12 2.31 -1.89
CA LEU A 292 -0.07 2.91 -2.70
C LEU A 292 1.18 2.01 -2.70
N ASP A 293 1.35 1.22 -3.75
CA ASP A 293 2.53 0.35 -3.91
C ASP A 293 3.73 1.09 -4.50
N GLU A 294 4.93 0.55 -4.25
CA GLU A 294 6.23 1.08 -4.74
C GLU A 294 6.43 2.56 -4.40
N LEU A 295 6.07 2.96 -3.19
CA LEU A 295 6.09 4.37 -2.78
C LEU A 295 7.52 4.95 -2.77
N ASP A 296 8.55 4.13 -2.62
CA ASP A 296 9.97 4.53 -2.76
C ASP A 296 10.30 5.11 -4.14
N SER A 297 9.53 4.79 -5.18
CA SER A 297 9.72 5.36 -6.52
C SER A 297 9.34 6.84 -6.61
N ILE A 298 8.62 7.39 -5.60
CA ILE A 298 8.29 8.82 -5.54
C ILE A 298 9.55 9.66 -5.25
N GLY A 299 10.48 9.11 -4.45
CA GLY A 299 11.73 9.74 -4.03
C GLY A 299 11.61 10.73 -2.86
N ASP A 300 12.77 11.19 -2.40
CA ASP A 300 12.92 12.29 -1.42
C ASP A 300 13.32 13.56 -2.16
N ARG A 301 12.51 14.63 -2.01
CA ARG A 301 12.78 15.93 -2.66
C ARG A 301 14.14 16.49 -2.30
N ALA A 302 14.63 16.13 -1.13
CA ALA A 302 15.87 16.66 -0.60
C ALA A 302 17.07 15.80 -1.07
N ALA A 303 16.86 14.63 -1.69
CA ALA A 303 17.88 13.79 -2.31
C ALA A 303 18.03 14.02 -3.84
N PHE A 304 17.06 14.68 -4.49
CA PHE A 304 17.11 14.89 -5.94
C PHE A 304 18.31 15.75 -6.38
N ARG A 305 18.95 15.36 -7.49
CA ARG A 305 20.12 16.02 -8.11
C ARG A 305 19.91 16.13 -9.63
N GLY A 306 20.48 17.16 -10.26
CA GLY A 306 20.49 17.32 -11.73
C GLY A 306 19.25 18.02 -12.32
N ASP A 307 19.06 17.88 -13.63
CA ASP A 307 18.09 18.69 -14.41
C ASP A 307 16.61 18.31 -14.18
N HIS A 308 16.33 17.17 -13.56
CA HIS A 308 14.97 16.68 -13.29
C HIS A 308 14.45 16.97 -11.88
N VAL A 309 15.19 17.73 -11.06
CA VAL A 309 14.81 18.06 -9.67
C VAL A 309 13.44 18.72 -9.59
N HIS A 310 13.16 19.68 -10.47
CA HIS A 310 11.88 20.38 -10.48
C HIS A 310 10.70 19.45 -10.80
N TYR A 311 10.87 18.52 -11.74
CA TYR A 311 9.87 17.52 -12.08
C TYR A 311 9.54 16.64 -10.86
N SER A 312 10.56 16.02 -10.26
CA SER A 312 10.35 15.06 -9.17
C SER A 312 9.82 15.74 -7.91
N THR A 313 10.27 16.97 -7.64
CA THR A 313 9.74 17.78 -6.53
C THR A 313 8.25 18.11 -6.71
N GLN A 314 7.80 18.41 -7.94
CA GLN A 314 6.38 18.65 -8.22
C GLN A 314 5.52 17.40 -7.99
N VAL A 315 6.04 16.21 -8.32
CA VAL A 315 5.36 14.93 -8.04
C VAL A 315 5.17 14.72 -6.54
N VAL A 316 6.23 14.88 -5.74
CA VAL A 316 6.18 14.75 -4.28
C VAL A 316 5.20 15.76 -3.68
N ASN A 317 5.29 17.03 -4.08
CA ASN A 317 4.38 18.08 -3.60
C ASN A 317 2.92 17.79 -3.98
N GLY A 318 2.66 17.27 -5.17
CA GLY A 318 1.31 16.89 -5.61
C GLY A 318 0.72 15.75 -4.77
N LEU A 319 1.54 14.77 -4.38
CA LEU A 319 1.11 13.71 -3.47
C LEU A 319 0.84 14.26 -2.07
N LEU A 320 1.72 15.14 -1.55
CA LEU A 320 1.54 15.78 -0.25
C LEU A 320 0.22 16.57 -0.18
N GLU A 321 -0.09 17.36 -1.21
CA GLU A 321 -1.35 18.11 -1.31
C GLU A 321 -2.57 17.19 -1.25
N LEU A 322 -2.48 16.01 -1.88
CA LEU A 322 -3.56 15.03 -1.89
C LEU A 322 -3.75 14.35 -0.53
N VAL A 323 -2.66 14.02 0.15
CA VAL A 323 -2.69 13.41 1.49
C VAL A 323 -3.13 14.41 2.56
N ASP A 324 -2.76 15.69 2.43
CA ASP A 324 -3.13 16.75 3.38
C ASP A 324 -4.60 17.20 3.26
N GLY A 325 -5.31 16.79 2.20
CA GLY A 325 -6.71 17.14 1.94
C GLY A 325 -7.69 16.48 2.92
N HIS A 326 -7.65 16.84 4.19
CA HIS A 326 -8.35 16.19 5.31
C HIS A 326 -9.85 15.95 5.08
N ASP A 327 -10.60 16.97 4.61
CA ASP A 327 -12.05 16.81 4.31
C ASP A 327 -12.30 15.85 3.13
N ARG A 328 -11.33 15.75 2.22
CA ARG A 328 -11.38 14.89 1.03
C ARG A 328 -10.89 13.46 1.29
N LEU A 329 -10.46 13.15 2.50
CA LEU A 329 -10.02 11.80 2.89
C LEU A 329 -10.77 11.24 4.09
N GLU A 330 -11.86 11.89 4.53
CA GLU A 330 -12.75 11.27 5.53
C GLU A 330 -13.28 9.92 5.07
N GLY A 331 -13.04 8.85 5.85
CA GLY A 331 -13.39 7.48 5.48
C GLY A 331 -12.38 6.77 4.56
N VAL A 332 -11.22 7.36 4.26
CA VAL A 332 -10.16 6.72 3.45
C VAL A 332 -8.95 6.41 4.32
N VAL A 333 -8.60 5.13 4.42
CA VAL A 333 -7.37 4.68 5.08
C VAL A 333 -6.25 4.59 4.04
N LEU A 334 -5.13 5.26 4.30
CA LEU A 334 -3.96 5.25 3.43
C LEU A 334 -2.97 4.15 3.85
N VAL A 335 -2.64 3.26 2.91
CA VAL A 335 -1.64 2.20 3.13
C VAL A 335 -0.55 2.33 2.07
N GLY A 336 0.65 2.75 2.47
CA GLY A 336 1.83 2.78 1.62
C GLY A 336 2.63 1.49 1.71
N ALA A 337 3.21 1.02 0.60
CA ALA A 337 4.17 -0.08 0.60
C ALA A 337 5.49 0.33 -0.05
N SER A 338 6.60 -0.11 0.53
CA SER A 338 7.94 0.18 0.02
C SER A 338 8.95 -0.94 0.31
N ASN A 339 9.97 -1.04 -0.54
CA ASN A 339 11.14 -1.86 -0.24
C ASN A 339 12.29 -1.04 0.37
N PHE A 340 12.27 0.27 0.17
CA PHE A 340 13.34 1.21 0.50
C PHE A 340 12.75 2.45 1.19
N PRO A 341 12.29 2.33 2.46
CA PRO A 341 11.61 3.43 3.16
C PRO A 341 12.47 4.69 3.26
N GLU A 342 13.80 4.56 3.27
CA GLU A 342 14.75 5.67 3.29
C GLU A 342 14.73 6.54 2.03
N ARG A 343 14.13 6.05 0.93
CA ARG A 343 13.95 6.81 -0.32
C ARG A 343 12.70 7.67 -0.34
N ILE A 344 11.85 7.60 0.67
CA ILE A 344 10.58 8.33 0.72
C ILE A 344 10.79 9.69 1.40
N ASP A 345 10.19 10.75 0.84
CA ASP A 345 10.21 12.07 1.46
C ASP A 345 9.68 12.03 2.91
N ALA A 346 10.48 12.50 3.86
CA ALA A 346 10.15 12.51 5.28
C ALA A 346 8.86 13.29 5.60
N ALA A 347 8.42 14.21 4.72
CA ALA A 347 7.14 14.88 4.89
C ALA A 347 5.96 13.91 4.77
N LEU A 348 6.03 12.88 3.91
CA LEU A 348 4.95 11.89 3.78
C LEU A 348 4.78 11.04 5.05
N LEU A 349 5.83 10.93 5.88
CA LEU A 349 5.88 10.11 7.08
C LEU A 349 5.48 10.85 8.37
N ARG A 350 5.02 12.10 8.27
CA ARG A 350 4.64 12.91 9.44
C ARG A 350 3.25 12.56 9.94
N ALA A 351 2.99 12.89 11.21
CA ALA A 351 1.70 12.77 11.89
C ALA A 351 0.53 13.22 11.00
N GLY A 352 -0.51 12.37 10.90
CA GLY A 352 -1.69 12.62 10.07
C GLY A 352 -1.55 12.26 8.58
N ARG A 353 -0.48 11.56 8.19
CA ARG A 353 -0.21 11.09 6.81
C ARG A 353 0.06 9.58 6.76
N LEU A 354 1.33 9.15 6.63
CA LEU A 354 1.80 7.78 6.81
C LEU A 354 2.62 7.71 8.09
N ASP A 355 2.00 8.09 9.19
CA ASP A 355 2.63 8.34 10.47
C ASP A 355 3.02 7.08 11.23
N ARG A 356 2.39 5.94 10.92
CA ARG A 356 2.85 4.63 11.39
C ARG A 356 3.73 3.94 10.37
N HIS A 357 4.97 3.64 10.73
CA HIS A 357 5.88 2.84 9.90
C HIS A 357 6.09 1.47 10.53
N VAL A 358 5.76 0.40 9.79
CA VAL A 358 5.96 -0.98 10.23
C VAL A 358 6.82 -1.74 9.23
N VAL A 359 7.85 -2.44 9.73
CA VAL A 359 8.70 -3.32 8.94
C VAL A 359 8.08 -4.72 8.92
N ILE A 360 7.76 -5.24 7.73
CA ILE A 360 7.32 -6.62 7.51
C ILE A 360 8.55 -7.45 7.09
N PRO A 361 9.12 -8.28 7.99
CA PRO A 361 10.27 -9.12 7.67
C PRO A 361 9.88 -10.28 6.75
N LEU A 362 10.87 -11.07 6.32
CA LEU A 362 10.61 -12.37 5.71
C LEU A 362 9.94 -13.32 6.73
N PRO A 363 9.09 -14.25 6.29
CA PRO A 363 8.33 -15.11 7.19
C PRO A 363 9.25 -16.04 7.99
N GLY A 364 9.02 -16.09 9.31
CA GLY A 364 9.61 -17.07 10.22
C GLY A 364 9.11 -18.49 9.95
N ALA A 365 9.60 -19.47 10.71
CA ALA A 365 9.26 -20.89 10.49
C ALA A 365 7.75 -21.15 10.54
N GLU A 366 7.04 -20.60 11.52
CA GLU A 366 5.59 -20.79 11.68
C GLU A 366 4.80 -20.19 10.52
N ALA A 367 5.08 -18.92 10.19
CA ALA A 367 4.48 -18.28 9.02
C ALA A 367 4.77 -19.06 7.72
N ARG A 368 5.95 -19.67 7.58
CA ARG A 368 6.27 -20.55 6.44
C ARG A 368 5.48 -21.86 6.44
N ARG A 369 5.10 -22.43 7.59
CA ARG A 369 4.17 -23.58 7.67
C ARG A 369 2.81 -23.18 7.11
N SER A 370 2.28 -22.05 7.56
CA SER A 370 1.01 -21.49 7.08
C SER A 370 1.05 -21.19 5.57
N LEU A 371 2.15 -20.62 5.07
CA LEU A 371 2.36 -20.41 3.63
C LEU A 371 2.47 -21.72 2.84
N CYS A 372 3.14 -22.75 3.39
CA CYS A 372 3.24 -24.07 2.78
C CYS A 372 1.86 -24.70 2.61
N ARG A 373 1.05 -24.74 3.68
CA ARG A 373 -0.32 -25.29 3.63
C ARG A 373 -1.18 -24.57 2.61
N ARG A 374 -1.07 -23.24 2.55
CA ARG A 374 -1.85 -22.41 1.64
C ARG A 374 -1.44 -22.57 0.17
N PHE A 375 -0.15 -22.49 -0.12
CA PHE A 375 0.34 -22.40 -1.49
C PHE A 375 0.76 -23.73 -2.11
N ILE A 376 1.16 -24.72 -1.32
CA ILE A 376 1.57 -26.02 -1.83
C ILE A 376 0.38 -26.97 -1.75
N SER A 377 0.01 -27.43 -0.55
CA SER A 377 -1.16 -28.26 -0.33
C SER A 377 -1.57 -28.24 1.15
N ASN A 378 -2.88 -28.15 1.41
CA ASN A 378 -3.43 -28.15 2.76
C ASN A 378 -3.48 -29.56 3.36
N ASP A 379 -3.56 -30.59 2.51
CA ASP A 379 -3.75 -31.99 2.89
C ASP A 379 -2.43 -32.71 3.26
N MET A 380 -1.32 -31.98 3.32
CA MET A 380 -0.02 -32.53 3.70
C MET A 380 0.07 -32.79 5.20
N SER A 381 0.76 -33.89 5.55
CA SER A 381 1.08 -34.21 6.94
C SER A 381 1.98 -33.14 7.57
N GLU A 382 1.92 -32.99 8.90
CA GLU A 382 2.80 -32.05 9.62
C GLU A 382 4.29 -32.32 9.34
N SER A 383 4.70 -33.59 9.30
CA SER A 383 6.08 -33.97 8.98
C SER A 383 6.53 -33.55 7.58
N ASP A 384 5.62 -33.60 6.60
CA ASP A 384 5.92 -33.18 5.23
C ASP A 384 6.03 -31.65 5.13
N VAL A 385 5.14 -30.93 5.83
CA VAL A 385 5.20 -29.47 5.93
C VAL A 385 6.50 -29.03 6.59
N ASP A 386 6.87 -29.64 7.72
CA ASP A 386 8.14 -29.37 8.40
C ASP A 386 9.35 -29.61 7.48
N THR A 387 9.33 -30.68 6.69
CA THR A 387 10.39 -30.99 5.72
C THR A 387 10.55 -29.87 4.68
N ILE A 388 9.45 -29.33 4.16
CA ILE A 388 9.47 -28.21 3.21
C ILE A 388 9.93 -26.92 3.90
N VAL A 389 9.47 -26.65 5.13
CA VAL A 389 9.85 -25.45 5.90
C VAL A 389 11.33 -25.43 6.24
N GLN A 390 11.92 -26.59 6.55
CA GLN A 390 13.36 -26.75 6.75
C GLN A 390 14.15 -26.51 5.45
N ALA A 391 13.58 -26.86 4.30
CA ALA A 391 14.20 -26.65 2.99
C ALA A 391 14.00 -25.24 2.41
N THR A 392 13.27 -24.35 3.09
CA THR A 392 12.90 -23.01 2.57
C THR A 392 13.27 -21.84 3.51
N PRO A 393 14.44 -21.83 4.19
CA PRO A 393 14.87 -20.66 4.95
C PRO A 393 15.02 -19.43 4.03
N GLY A 394 14.56 -18.28 4.49
CA GLY A 394 14.61 -17.01 3.74
C GLY A 394 13.60 -16.89 2.59
N PHE A 395 12.73 -17.88 2.38
CA PHE A 395 11.70 -17.78 1.34
C PHE A 395 10.65 -16.74 1.72
N SER A 396 10.27 -15.92 0.74
CA SER A 396 9.17 -14.97 0.85
C SER A 396 7.81 -15.63 0.58
N GLY A 397 6.71 -14.95 0.88
CA GLY A 397 5.37 -15.44 0.53
C GLY A 397 5.21 -15.63 -0.99
N ALA A 398 5.81 -14.74 -1.78
CA ALA A 398 5.84 -14.85 -3.24
C ALA A 398 6.61 -16.08 -3.73
N ASP A 399 7.67 -16.51 -3.02
CA ASP A 399 8.39 -17.74 -3.34
C ASP A 399 7.54 -18.99 -3.11
N PHE A 400 6.81 -19.05 -1.99
CA PHE A 400 5.87 -20.15 -1.73
C PHE A 400 4.76 -20.20 -2.78
N GLU A 401 4.21 -19.06 -3.17
CA GLU A 401 3.20 -19.01 -4.24
C GLU A 401 3.76 -19.51 -5.56
N ARG A 402 4.97 -19.08 -5.93
CA ARG A 402 5.65 -19.51 -7.16
C ARG A 402 5.91 -21.02 -7.15
N VAL A 403 6.48 -21.55 -6.06
CA VAL A 403 6.73 -22.99 -5.89
C VAL A 403 5.43 -23.76 -5.96
N GLY A 404 4.42 -23.36 -5.19
CA GLY A 404 3.11 -23.99 -5.17
C GLY A 404 2.43 -24.05 -6.54
N ARG A 405 2.51 -22.97 -7.32
CA ARG A 405 1.99 -22.91 -8.69
C ARG A 405 2.67 -23.95 -9.61
N GLU A 406 3.98 -24.08 -9.51
CA GLU A 406 4.76 -25.04 -10.31
C GLU A 406 4.54 -26.49 -9.85
N VAL A 407 4.48 -26.73 -8.54
CA VAL A 407 4.14 -28.05 -7.97
C VAL A 407 2.78 -28.52 -8.48
N ARG A 408 1.74 -27.69 -8.39
CA ARG A 408 0.40 -28.02 -8.90
C ARG A 408 0.38 -28.19 -10.42
N ARG A 409 1.20 -27.44 -11.15
CA ARG A 409 1.33 -27.60 -12.61
C ARG A 409 1.92 -28.97 -12.96
N ARG A 410 3.00 -29.40 -12.29
CA ARG A 410 3.62 -30.71 -12.51
C ARG A 410 2.69 -31.85 -12.08
N ALA A 411 2.07 -31.75 -10.91
CA ALA A 411 1.08 -32.72 -10.42
C ALA A 411 -0.02 -32.96 -11.46
N ARG A 412 -0.61 -31.89 -12.01
CA ARG A 412 -1.62 -31.99 -13.08
C ARG A 412 -1.10 -32.59 -14.38
N ARG A 413 0.15 -32.27 -14.77
CA ARG A 413 0.77 -32.79 -15.99
C ARG A 413 1.01 -34.29 -15.88
N ASP A 414 1.46 -34.74 -14.71
CA ASP A 414 1.89 -36.11 -14.46
C ASP A 414 0.73 -37.00 -13.94
N GLY A 415 -0.45 -36.40 -13.69
CA GLY A 415 -1.62 -37.11 -13.17
C GLY A 415 -1.44 -37.63 -11.74
N THR A 416 -0.61 -36.95 -10.95
CA THR A 416 -0.26 -37.35 -9.57
C THR A 416 -0.77 -36.34 -8.56
N GLU A 417 -0.90 -36.77 -7.30
CA GLU A 417 -1.19 -35.87 -6.18
C GLU A 417 0.03 -35.03 -5.78
N VAL A 418 -0.21 -33.93 -5.07
CA VAL A 418 0.86 -33.09 -4.54
C VAL A 418 1.53 -33.81 -3.36
N THR A 419 2.75 -34.30 -3.58
CA THR A 419 3.56 -34.96 -2.56
C THR A 419 4.73 -34.07 -2.10
N VAL A 420 5.29 -34.37 -0.93
CA VAL A 420 6.51 -33.71 -0.43
C VAL A 420 7.68 -33.85 -1.42
N GLY A 421 7.83 -35.03 -2.04
CA GLY A 421 8.88 -35.28 -3.03
C GLY A 421 8.75 -34.38 -4.25
N LEU A 422 7.52 -34.21 -4.76
CA LEU A 422 7.25 -33.29 -5.86
C LEU A 422 7.54 -31.83 -5.46
N ALA A 423 7.13 -31.41 -4.26
CA ALA A 423 7.41 -30.08 -3.75
C ALA A 423 8.91 -29.78 -3.67
N LEU A 424 9.70 -30.70 -3.10
CA LEU A 424 11.15 -30.58 -3.00
C LEU A 424 11.84 -30.57 -4.38
N SER A 425 11.29 -31.25 -5.39
CA SER A 425 11.83 -31.27 -6.76
C SER A 425 11.68 -29.96 -7.54
N VAL A 426 10.80 -29.07 -7.07
CA VAL A 426 10.54 -27.76 -7.66
C VAL A 426 11.39 -26.66 -7.01
N LEU A 427 11.88 -26.90 -5.78
CA LEU A 427 12.76 -25.97 -5.09
C LEU A 427 14.08 -25.79 -5.86
N PRO A 428 14.73 -24.62 -5.75
CA PRO A 428 16.08 -24.42 -6.27
C PRO A 428 17.03 -25.52 -5.76
N PRO A 429 18.04 -25.91 -6.56
CA PRO A 429 18.98 -26.94 -6.14
C PRO A 429 19.64 -26.55 -4.81
N ALA A 430 19.64 -27.49 -3.86
CA ALA A 430 20.33 -27.33 -2.60
C ALA A 430 21.84 -27.35 -2.84
N LEU A 431 22.51 -26.27 -2.47
CA LEU A 431 23.94 -26.29 -2.23
C LEU A 431 24.14 -26.80 -0.80
N LYS A 432 24.54 -28.06 -0.69
CA LYS A 432 24.91 -28.66 0.60
C LYS A 432 26.07 -27.89 1.22
N ILE A 433 25.90 -27.52 2.47
CA ILE A 433 26.94 -26.89 3.31
C ILE A 433 27.52 -28.01 4.18
N GLU A 434 28.46 -28.74 3.60
CA GLU A 434 29.16 -29.89 4.19
C GLU A 434 30.69 -29.68 4.12
N GLY A 435 31.44 -30.52 4.84
CA GLY A 435 32.90 -30.52 4.80
C GLY A 435 33.53 -29.18 5.17
N GLU A 436 34.53 -28.77 4.39
CA GLU A 436 35.28 -27.52 4.62
C GLU A 436 34.39 -26.29 4.59
N ARG A 437 33.42 -26.22 3.66
CA ARG A 437 32.51 -25.07 3.56
C ARG A 437 31.69 -24.88 4.84
N ARG A 438 31.23 -25.99 5.44
CA ARG A 438 30.50 -25.96 6.72
C ARG A 438 31.39 -25.46 7.86
N ARG A 439 32.65 -25.92 7.90
CA ARG A 439 33.64 -25.45 8.87
C ARG A 439 33.90 -23.95 8.70
N THR A 440 34.06 -23.46 7.47
CA THR A 440 34.27 -22.04 7.18
C THR A 440 33.14 -21.18 7.73
N VAL A 441 31.89 -21.53 7.41
CA VAL A 441 30.71 -20.79 7.91
C VAL A 441 30.63 -20.87 9.43
N ALA A 442 30.87 -22.03 10.04
CA ALA A 442 30.78 -22.18 11.49
C ALA A 442 31.86 -21.34 12.22
N VAL A 443 33.07 -21.28 11.69
CA VAL A 443 34.15 -20.43 12.21
C VAL A 443 33.79 -18.96 12.06
N HIS A 444 33.24 -18.56 10.92
CA HIS A 444 32.80 -17.20 10.66
C HIS A 444 31.72 -16.74 11.67
N GLU A 445 30.64 -17.51 11.85
CA GLU A 445 29.59 -17.17 12.81
C GLU A 445 30.08 -17.18 14.27
N ALA A 446 30.95 -18.12 14.62
CA ALA A 446 31.57 -18.17 15.94
C ALA A 446 32.43 -16.92 16.21
N GLY A 447 33.12 -16.40 15.19
CA GLY A 447 33.85 -15.14 15.25
C GLY A 447 32.96 -13.95 15.61
N HIS A 448 31.83 -13.79 14.92
CA HIS A 448 30.84 -12.76 15.27
C HIS A 448 30.32 -12.90 16.69
N ALA A 449 29.94 -14.11 17.09
CA ALA A 449 29.36 -14.38 18.40
C ALA A 449 30.33 -14.03 19.54
N ILE A 450 31.56 -14.54 19.48
CA ILE A 450 32.56 -14.33 20.54
C ILE A 450 32.97 -12.86 20.64
N VAL A 451 33.20 -12.18 19.51
CA VAL A 451 33.50 -10.74 19.53
C VAL A 451 32.31 -9.94 20.06
N GLY A 452 31.09 -10.25 19.63
CA GLY A 452 29.88 -9.57 20.08
C GLY A 452 29.60 -9.74 21.58
N ILE A 453 29.77 -10.96 22.12
CA ILE A 453 29.65 -11.24 23.56
C ILE A 453 30.72 -10.48 24.35
N HIS A 454 32.00 -10.59 23.94
CA HIS A 454 33.10 -9.94 24.64
C HIS A 454 32.91 -8.41 24.72
N LEU A 455 32.38 -7.82 23.64
CA LEU A 455 32.13 -6.40 23.52
C LEU A 455 30.78 -5.94 24.07
N LYS A 456 29.95 -6.86 24.56
CA LYS A 456 28.62 -6.59 25.14
C LYS A 456 27.71 -5.79 24.20
N ILE A 457 27.70 -6.16 22.91
CA ILE A 457 26.85 -5.51 21.90
C ILE A 457 25.36 -5.72 22.16
N GLY A 458 25.02 -6.85 22.77
CA GLY A 458 23.68 -7.25 23.14
C GLY A 458 23.70 -8.68 23.66
N ARG A 459 22.53 -9.26 23.88
CA ARG A 459 22.42 -10.67 24.28
C ARG A 459 22.44 -11.54 23.04
N LEU A 460 23.35 -12.50 23.00
CA LEU A 460 23.34 -13.51 21.95
C LEU A 460 22.17 -14.45 22.20
N ASP A 461 21.28 -14.58 21.22
CA ASP A 461 20.14 -15.49 21.27
C ASP A 461 20.52 -16.87 20.76
N SER A 462 21.09 -16.97 19.55
CA SER A 462 21.50 -18.24 18.96
C SER A 462 22.49 -18.10 17.80
N LEU A 463 23.27 -19.16 17.54
CA LEU A 463 24.03 -19.35 16.30
C LEU A 463 23.43 -20.47 15.48
N VAL A 464 23.38 -20.29 14.17
CA VAL A 464 22.85 -21.28 13.23
C VAL A 464 23.76 -21.42 12.02
N VAL A 465 23.99 -22.65 11.56
CA VAL A 465 24.60 -22.96 10.27
C VAL A 465 23.68 -23.92 9.51
N ALA A 466 23.18 -23.45 8.37
CA ALA A 466 22.28 -24.21 7.52
C ALA A 466 22.95 -25.48 7.00
N ARG A 467 22.18 -26.56 6.81
CA ARG A 467 22.67 -27.82 6.21
C ARG A 467 22.80 -27.71 4.70
N ASP A 468 21.89 -26.96 4.10
CA ASP A 468 21.87 -26.60 2.71
C ASP A 468 21.36 -25.16 2.57
N VAL A 469 21.79 -24.49 1.50
CA VAL A 469 21.24 -23.20 1.09
C VAL A 469 20.69 -23.33 -0.32
N ARG A 470 19.55 -22.68 -0.55
CA ARG A 470 18.85 -22.68 -1.83
C ARG A 470 18.69 -21.23 -2.29
N GLY A 471 19.28 -20.92 -3.45
CA GLY A 471 19.31 -19.57 -4.02
C GLY A 471 20.65 -18.87 -3.84
N SER A 472 20.93 -17.91 -4.73
CA SER A 472 22.14 -17.08 -4.69
C SER A 472 22.01 -15.97 -3.66
N GLY A 473 23.06 -15.70 -2.87
CA GLY A 473 23.08 -14.60 -1.91
C GLY A 473 22.39 -14.87 -0.57
N VAL A 474 21.96 -16.11 -0.31
CA VAL A 474 21.44 -16.53 0.99
C VAL A 474 22.61 -16.85 1.91
N ALA A 475 22.68 -16.16 3.06
CA ALA A 475 23.68 -16.43 4.08
C ALA A 475 23.52 -17.87 4.63
N ALA A 476 24.63 -18.59 4.71
CA ALA A 476 24.68 -19.98 5.13
C ALA A 476 24.74 -20.15 6.66
N GLY A 477 24.96 -19.06 7.39
CA GLY A 477 24.96 -19.01 8.85
C GLY A 477 24.53 -17.63 9.35
N PHE A 478 24.18 -17.58 10.64
CA PHE A 478 23.84 -16.34 11.34
C PHE A 478 24.17 -16.44 12.84
N ALA A 479 24.71 -15.36 13.40
CA ALA A 479 24.75 -15.07 14.83
C ALA A 479 23.66 -14.05 15.19
N ASN A 480 22.61 -14.49 15.90
CA ASN A 480 21.46 -13.66 16.24
C ASN A 480 21.69 -12.92 17.56
N PHE A 481 21.82 -11.60 17.52
CA PHE A 481 21.92 -10.74 18.70
C PHE A 481 20.62 -9.97 18.92
N VAL A 482 20.12 -10.01 20.16
CA VAL A 482 19.04 -9.14 20.61
C VAL A 482 19.67 -7.90 21.22
N LEU A 483 19.43 -6.76 20.58
CA LEU A 483 19.87 -5.44 21.04
C LEU A 483 18.78 -4.83 21.91
N ASP A 484 19.17 -4.14 22.98
CA ASP A 484 18.23 -3.36 23.80
C ASP A 484 17.84 -2.07 23.03
N SER A 485 16.55 -1.92 22.73
CA SER A 485 16.03 -0.83 21.87
C SER A 485 16.10 0.56 22.50
N ASP A 486 16.22 0.65 23.81
CA ASP A 486 16.02 1.88 24.58
C ASP A 486 17.34 2.54 25.03
N VAL A 487 18.48 2.04 24.55
CA VAL A 487 19.81 2.52 24.97
C VAL A 487 20.35 3.54 23.96
N GLU A 488 20.64 4.76 24.43
CA GLU A 488 21.37 5.75 23.65
C GLU A 488 22.72 5.18 23.20
N ARG A 489 22.98 5.25 21.89
CA ARG A 489 24.17 4.65 21.27
C ARG A 489 25.28 5.67 21.16
N ASP A 490 26.28 5.54 22.02
CA ASP A 490 27.49 6.34 21.96
C ASP A 490 28.48 5.89 20.86
N ARG A 491 29.56 6.65 20.69
CA ARG A 491 30.64 6.33 19.74
C ARG A 491 31.20 4.92 19.96
N GLN A 492 31.33 4.50 21.21
CA GLN A 492 31.94 3.21 21.55
C GLN A 492 31.05 2.03 21.15
N THR A 493 29.72 2.20 21.21
CA THR A 493 28.74 1.25 20.69
C THR A 493 28.96 1.02 19.20
N PHE A 494 29.08 2.07 18.40
CA PHE A 494 29.32 1.92 16.95
C PHE A 494 30.67 1.28 16.63
N LEU A 495 31.75 1.71 17.31
CA LEU A 495 33.07 1.07 17.14
C LEU A 495 33.05 -0.41 17.48
N SER A 496 32.32 -0.78 18.52
CA SER A 496 32.22 -2.17 18.95
C SER A 496 31.40 -3.00 17.96
N GLN A 497 30.36 -2.42 17.34
CA GLN A 497 29.61 -3.08 16.26
C GLN A 497 30.47 -3.28 15.01
N ILE A 498 31.28 -2.29 14.63
CA ILE A 498 32.25 -2.43 13.54
C ILE A 498 33.23 -3.58 13.85
N ALA A 499 33.76 -3.64 15.07
CA ALA A 499 34.64 -4.74 15.49
C ALA A 499 33.95 -6.11 15.40
N MET A 500 32.69 -6.21 15.83
CA MET A 500 31.88 -7.44 15.72
C MET A 500 31.68 -7.86 14.26
N LEU A 501 31.33 -6.93 13.36
CA LEU A 501 31.16 -7.21 11.92
C LEU A 501 32.47 -7.70 11.28
N LEU A 502 33.62 -7.20 11.71
CA LEU A 502 34.92 -7.69 11.22
C LEU A 502 35.33 -9.04 11.83
N GLY A 503 34.67 -9.47 12.91
CA GLY A 503 35.01 -10.66 13.69
C GLY A 503 34.92 -11.97 12.90
N GLY A 504 33.89 -12.16 12.07
CA GLY A 504 33.73 -13.38 11.28
C GLY A 504 34.87 -13.59 10.29
N ARG A 505 35.18 -12.55 9.50
CA ARG A 505 36.33 -12.54 8.58
C ARG A 505 37.66 -12.78 9.30
N LEU A 506 37.86 -12.18 10.47
CA LEU A 506 39.07 -12.37 11.27
C LEU A 506 39.22 -13.79 11.80
N ALA A 507 38.11 -14.41 12.24
CA ALA A 507 38.12 -15.80 12.69
C ALA A 507 38.51 -16.76 11.55
N GLU A 508 38.05 -16.51 10.32
CA GLU A 508 38.53 -17.25 9.14
C GLU A 508 40.06 -17.15 8.99
N GLU A 509 40.62 -15.95 9.11
CA GLU A 509 42.05 -15.74 8.94
C GLU A 509 42.87 -16.41 10.04
N VAL A 510 42.46 -16.26 11.30
CA VAL A 510 43.22 -16.77 12.45
C VAL A 510 43.13 -18.29 12.55
N ILE A 511 41.96 -18.88 12.28
CA ILE A 511 41.71 -20.32 12.51
C ILE A 511 41.86 -21.15 11.23
N LEU A 512 41.46 -20.61 10.08
CA LEU A 512 41.54 -21.32 8.79
C LEU A 512 42.76 -20.90 7.98
N GLY A 513 43.44 -19.82 8.35
CA GLY A 513 44.65 -19.34 7.69
C GLY A 513 44.40 -18.59 6.37
N SER A 514 43.14 -18.26 6.04
CA SER A 514 42.79 -17.64 4.75
C SER A 514 41.58 -16.70 4.83
N ALA A 515 41.31 -16.03 3.71
CA ALA A 515 40.13 -15.24 3.43
C ALA A 515 39.13 -15.98 2.55
N TYR A 516 37.83 -15.83 2.84
CA TYR A 516 36.77 -16.35 1.99
C TYR A 516 35.84 -15.23 1.50
N GLU A 517 35.23 -15.46 0.33
CA GLU A 517 34.42 -14.48 -0.39
C GLU A 517 33.17 -14.02 0.37
N GLY A 518 32.67 -14.82 1.33
CA GLY A 518 31.41 -14.58 2.04
C GLY A 518 31.39 -13.31 2.90
N SER A 519 32.55 -12.77 3.26
CA SER A 519 32.67 -11.54 4.05
C SER A 519 32.53 -10.25 3.23
N GLY A 520 32.47 -10.35 1.89
CA GLY A 520 32.46 -9.21 0.97
C GLY A 520 31.22 -9.16 0.06
N GLY A 521 31.01 -8.02 -0.60
CA GLY A 521 29.86 -7.76 -1.47
C GLY A 521 28.80 -6.83 -0.85
N GLU A 522 27.76 -6.50 -1.61
CA GLU A 522 26.68 -5.63 -1.14
C GLU A 522 25.90 -6.29 0.00
N GLY A 523 25.72 -5.57 1.11
CA GLY A 523 25.06 -6.09 2.33
C GLY A 523 25.91 -7.00 3.21
N SER A 524 27.16 -7.29 2.84
CA SER A 524 28.13 -8.05 3.64
C SER A 524 28.57 -7.33 4.91
N ASP A 525 29.32 -8.02 5.76
CA ASP A 525 29.81 -7.44 7.01
C ASP A 525 30.84 -6.34 6.78
N ILE A 526 31.73 -6.50 5.79
CA ILE A 526 32.67 -5.43 5.40
C ILE A 526 31.90 -4.22 4.87
N HIS A 527 30.86 -4.44 4.07
CA HIS A 527 30.03 -3.35 3.55
C HIS A 527 29.35 -2.57 4.68
N LYS A 528 28.67 -3.29 5.59
CA LYS A 528 27.99 -2.70 6.75
C LYS A 528 28.99 -1.99 7.69
N ALA A 529 30.15 -2.58 7.93
CA ALA A 529 31.19 -1.99 8.77
C ALA A 529 31.72 -0.69 8.16
N THR A 530 31.94 -0.68 6.84
CA THR A 530 32.42 0.49 6.09
C THR A 530 31.39 1.61 6.12
N ASP A 531 30.11 1.30 5.93
CA ASP A 531 29.04 2.30 5.98
C ASP A 531 28.86 2.87 7.38
N LEU A 532 28.88 2.04 8.43
CA LEU A 532 28.84 2.51 9.82
C LEU A 532 30.03 3.43 10.13
N ALA A 533 31.24 3.05 9.75
CA ALA A 533 32.43 3.88 9.94
C ALA A 533 32.30 5.23 9.19
N THR A 534 31.70 5.22 7.99
CA THR A 534 31.49 6.44 7.20
C THR A 534 30.46 7.35 7.85
N LEU A 535 29.34 6.81 8.33
CA LEU A 535 28.32 7.57 9.07
C LEU A 535 28.90 8.23 10.32
N MET A 536 29.74 7.52 11.08
CA MET A 536 30.44 8.07 12.24
C MET A 536 31.31 9.28 11.88
N GLU A 537 32.05 9.20 10.78
CA GLU A 537 33.02 10.21 10.33
C GLU A 537 32.40 11.42 9.62
N VAL A 538 31.20 11.28 9.06
CA VAL A 538 30.63 12.32 8.17
C VAL A 538 29.25 12.82 8.57
N GLN A 539 28.53 12.12 9.45
CA GLN A 539 27.18 12.51 9.85
C GLN A 539 26.99 12.64 11.36
N PHE A 540 27.47 11.67 12.13
CA PHE A 540 27.19 11.63 13.57
C PHE A 540 28.10 12.54 14.39
N GLY A 541 29.11 13.16 13.77
CA GLY A 541 30.11 13.96 14.48
C GLY A 541 30.92 13.14 15.50
N MET A 542 31.01 11.82 15.27
CA MET A 542 31.72 10.88 16.14
C MET A 542 33.16 10.60 15.64
N GLY A 543 33.56 11.20 14.53
CA GLY A 543 34.88 11.08 13.95
C GLY A 543 35.90 12.09 14.49
N GLU A 544 37.07 12.11 13.87
CA GLU A 544 38.09 13.13 14.15
C GLU A 544 37.75 14.49 13.52
N ALA A 545 36.78 14.52 12.59
CA ALA A 545 36.26 15.72 11.96
C ALA A 545 34.78 15.96 12.34
N LEU A 546 34.40 17.24 12.47
CA LEU A 546 33.04 17.69 12.78
C LEU A 546 32.24 18.09 11.52
N GLY A 547 32.79 17.89 10.33
CA GLY A 547 32.14 18.25 9.08
C GLY A 547 30.92 17.37 8.81
N TYR A 548 29.79 18.00 8.51
CA TYR A 548 28.55 17.31 8.15
C TYR A 548 28.44 17.14 6.64
N PHE A 549 28.26 15.90 6.20
CA PHE A 549 27.95 15.54 4.82
C PHE A 549 26.64 14.78 4.80
N ARG A 550 25.68 15.26 4.01
CA ARG A 550 24.41 14.56 3.84
C ARG A 550 24.57 13.35 2.94
N ALA A 551 24.31 12.16 3.50
CA ALA A 551 24.29 10.88 2.80
C ALA A 551 23.13 10.02 3.33
N ILE A 552 22.19 9.63 2.47
CA ILE A 552 20.96 8.95 2.91
C ILE A 552 21.05 7.46 2.62
N THR A 553 21.72 7.12 1.52
CA THR A 553 21.86 5.76 1.04
C THR A 553 23.31 5.28 1.16
N SER A 554 23.50 3.96 1.16
CA SER A 554 24.84 3.37 1.08
C SER A 554 25.64 3.85 -0.16
N ALA A 555 24.95 4.07 -1.29
CA ALA A 555 25.56 4.63 -2.49
C ALA A 555 26.09 6.06 -2.29
N ASP A 556 25.38 6.90 -1.51
CA ASP A 556 25.87 8.23 -1.16
C ASP A 556 27.14 8.17 -0.30
N LEU A 557 27.18 7.23 0.65
CA LEU A 557 28.35 7.00 1.49
C LEU A 557 29.54 6.53 0.65
N ASP A 558 29.32 5.67 -0.34
CA ASP A 558 30.35 5.24 -1.29
C ASP A 558 30.87 6.40 -2.15
N ASP A 559 29.98 7.25 -2.65
CA ASP A 559 30.34 8.44 -3.43
C ASP A 559 31.21 9.41 -2.60
N LEU A 560 30.88 9.63 -1.32
CA LEU A 560 31.70 10.43 -0.42
C LEU A 560 33.12 9.85 -0.26
N ARG A 561 33.24 8.54 -0.05
CA ARG A 561 34.54 7.85 0.05
C ARG A 561 35.33 7.92 -1.24
N ARG A 562 34.67 7.89 -2.41
CA ARG A 562 35.34 8.01 -3.72
C ARG A 562 35.83 9.42 -4.01
N ARG A 563 35.01 10.44 -3.71
CA ARG A 563 35.29 11.84 -4.07
C ARG A 563 36.21 12.55 -3.08
N ILE A 564 36.18 12.17 -1.81
CA ILE A 564 36.87 12.89 -0.74
C ILE A 564 37.94 11.98 -0.12
N PRO A 565 39.22 12.10 -0.53
CA PRO A 565 40.30 11.26 -0.01
C PRO A 565 40.40 11.24 1.51
N ALA A 566 40.20 12.40 2.16
CA ALA A 566 40.24 12.51 3.61
C ALA A 566 39.14 11.69 4.33
N VAL A 567 37.95 11.56 3.73
CA VAL A 567 36.88 10.70 4.30
C VAL A 567 37.30 9.23 4.20
N ARG A 568 37.79 8.81 3.03
CA ARG A 568 38.28 7.45 2.81
C ARG A 568 39.40 7.07 3.79
N GLU A 569 40.38 7.95 3.99
CA GLU A 569 41.49 7.72 4.92
C GLU A 569 41.01 7.58 6.37
N ARG A 570 40.09 8.44 6.84
CA ARG A 570 39.56 8.33 8.21
C ARG A 570 38.73 7.06 8.41
N VAL A 571 37.89 6.71 7.43
CA VAL A 571 37.12 5.45 7.45
C VAL A 571 38.05 4.25 7.51
N GLU A 572 39.09 4.21 6.67
CA GLU A 572 40.11 3.16 6.69
C GLU A 572 40.81 3.08 8.06
N MET A 573 41.16 4.22 8.66
CA MET A 573 41.75 4.25 9.99
C MET A 573 40.82 3.69 11.07
N VAL A 574 39.52 3.97 11.02
CA VAL A 574 38.53 3.39 11.93
C VAL A 574 38.45 1.87 11.75
N LEU A 575 38.35 1.41 10.50
CA LEU A 575 38.28 -0.01 10.16
C LEU A 575 39.54 -0.75 10.63
N LEU A 576 40.75 -0.23 10.36
CA LEU A 576 42.01 -0.83 10.79
C LEU A 576 42.18 -0.84 12.31
N LYS A 577 41.73 0.22 13.01
CA LYS A 577 41.73 0.25 14.48
C LYS A 577 40.80 -0.84 15.05
N GLN A 578 39.60 -0.98 14.50
CA GLN A 578 38.66 -2.02 14.95
C GLN A 578 39.08 -3.43 14.50
N TRP A 579 39.73 -3.57 13.35
CA TRP A 579 40.34 -4.81 12.90
C TRP A 579 41.39 -5.31 13.88
N LYS A 580 42.30 -4.43 14.34
CA LYS A 580 43.31 -4.77 15.36
C LYS A 580 42.65 -5.17 16.69
N ARG A 581 41.61 -4.44 17.11
CA ARG A 581 40.87 -4.74 18.34
C ARG A 581 40.15 -6.09 18.27
N ALA A 582 39.45 -6.35 17.17
CA ALA A 582 38.75 -7.61 16.94
C ALA A 582 39.75 -8.77 16.81
N ARG A 583 40.90 -8.56 16.14
CA ARG A 583 41.96 -9.57 16.04
C ARG A 583 42.45 -10.01 17.42
N ALA A 584 42.74 -9.07 18.31
CA ALA A 584 43.19 -9.40 19.66
C ALA A 584 42.17 -10.27 20.42
N ILE A 585 40.87 -9.99 20.25
CA ILE A 585 39.79 -10.79 20.84
C ILE A 585 39.73 -12.18 20.20
N VAL A 586 39.78 -12.27 18.87
CA VAL A 586 39.75 -13.54 18.14
C VAL A 586 40.95 -14.42 18.49
N GLU A 587 42.14 -13.84 18.62
CA GLU A 587 43.36 -14.55 19.05
C GLU A 587 43.28 -14.99 20.52
N GLU A 588 42.77 -14.15 21.43
CA GLU A 588 42.57 -14.49 22.85
C GLU A 588 41.61 -15.68 23.02
N TYR A 589 40.56 -15.74 22.21
CA TYR A 589 39.52 -16.77 22.29
C TYR A 589 39.58 -17.81 21.17
N ALA A 590 40.72 -17.96 20.49
CA ALA A 590 40.84 -18.84 19.31
C ALA A 590 40.38 -20.28 19.60
N GLU A 591 40.80 -20.85 20.73
CA GLU A 591 40.40 -22.20 21.16
C GLU A 591 38.89 -22.32 21.41
N ILE A 592 38.27 -21.26 21.97
CA ILE A 592 36.83 -21.23 22.23
C ILE A 592 36.05 -21.10 20.92
N ILE A 593 36.52 -20.25 20.01
CA ILE A 593 35.92 -20.09 18.67
C ILE A 593 35.98 -21.42 17.93
N GLU A 594 37.10 -22.14 17.96
CA GLU A 594 37.23 -23.46 17.33
C GLU A 594 36.32 -24.51 17.97
N LEU A 595 36.17 -24.49 19.30
CA LEU A 595 35.23 -25.36 20.02
C LEU A 595 33.78 -25.08 19.61
N VAL A 596 33.37 -23.80 19.64
CA VAL A 596 32.02 -23.36 19.25
C VAL A 596 31.75 -23.70 17.79
N ALA A 597 32.70 -23.42 16.89
CA ALA A 597 32.59 -23.75 15.47
C ALA A 597 32.46 -25.26 15.24
N SER A 598 33.20 -26.08 15.98
CA SER A 598 33.11 -27.55 15.91
C SER A 598 31.74 -28.06 16.36
N GLN A 599 31.24 -27.54 17.49
CA GLN A 599 29.90 -27.86 17.97
C GLN A 599 28.81 -27.39 17.00
N LEU A 600 28.98 -26.21 16.40
CA LEU A 600 28.02 -25.60 15.50
C LEU A 600 27.98 -26.34 14.15
N SER A 601 29.15 -26.76 13.66
CA SER A 601 29.26 -27.63 12.50
C SER A 601 28.56 -28.97 12.75
N ALA A 602 28.75 -29.60 13.93
CA ALA A 602 28.12 -30.88 14.24
C ALA A 602 26.59 -30.78 14.46
N ARG A 603 26.14 -29.80 15.24
CA ARG A 603 24.73 -29.68 15.67
C ARG A 603 23.87 -28.85 14.73
N GLY A 604 24.47 -27.89 14.02
CA GLY A 604 23.79 -26.93 13.14
C GLY A 604 23.14 -25.75 13.85
N ARG A 605 22.91 -25.82 15.17
CA ARG A 605 22.45 -24.73 16.02
C ARG A 605 23.07 -24.83 17.41
N ILE A 606 23.38 -23.68 18.00
CA ILE A 606 23.79 -23.52 19.41
C ILE A 606 23.02 -22.35 20.01
N GLU A 607 22.52 -22.51 21.23
CA GLU A 607 21.85 -21.44 21.98
C GLU A 607 22.90 -20.47 22.56
N GLY A 608 22.61 -19.16 22.56
CA GLY A 608 23.57 -18.14 22.96
C GLY A 608 24.08 -18.31 24.40
N ALA A 609 23.20 -18.72 25.33
CA ALA A 609 23.57 -19.02 26.71
C ALA A 609 24.54 -20.21 26.85
N GLU A 610 24.63 -21.11 25.88
CA GLU A 610 25.67 -22.15 25.85
C GLU A 610 27.03 -21.55 25.48
N VAL A 611 27.06 -20.68 24.47
CA VAL A 611 28.29 -19.98 24.06
C VAL A 611 28.82 -19.07 25.17
N GLU A 612 27.95 -18.31 25.83
CA GLU A 612 28.33 -17.44 26.95
C GLU A 612 28.95 -18.22 28.11
N ARG A 613 28.48 -19.45 28.38
CA ARG A 613 29.04 -20.32 29.43
C ARG A 613 30.44 -20.85 29.11
N LEU A 614 30.77 -20.97 27.82
CA LEU A 614 32.11 -21.39 27.38
C LEU A 614 33.12 -20.25 27.51
N MET A 615 32.67 -19.00 27.47
CA MET A 615 33.56 -17.86 27.67
C MET A 615 33.97 -17.73 29.15
N PRO A 616 35.26 -17.55 29.45
CA PRO A 616 35.70 -17.36 30.83
C PRO A 616 35.09 -16.08 31.39
N THR A 617 34.37 -16.20 32.51
CA THR A 617 33.94 -15.05 33.30
C THR A 617 35.21 -14.36 33.80
N LYS A 618 35.54 -13.18 33.26
CA LYS A 618 36.64 -12.38 33.82
C LYS A 618 36.39 -12.23 35.32
N ARG A 619 37.32 -12.77 36.12
CA ARG A 619 37.45 -12.45 37.55
C ARG A 619 37.40 -10.93 37.69
N GLN A 620 36.42 -10.42 38.43
CA GLN A 620 36.52 -9.09 38.98
C GLN A 620 37.75 -9.04 39.90
N GLY A 621 38.73 -8.22 39.55
CA GLY A 621 39.95 -7.95 40.32
C GLY A 621 41.07 -7.48 39.37
N ALA A 622 41.67 -6.31 39.50
CA ALA A 622 41.87 -5.48 40.69
C ALA A 622 41.80 -3.99 40.33
N SER A 623 41.07 -3.23 41.14
CA SER A 623 41.41 -1.85 41.42
C SER A 623 42.73 -1.87 42.21
N ARG A 624 43.78 -1.28 41.64
CA ARG A 624 44.89 -0.64 42.36
C ARG A 624 45.55 0.38 41.45
#